data_AF-A9B7T6-F1
#
_entry.id   AF-A9B7T6-F1
#
_cell.length_a   1.000
_cell.length_b   1.000
_cell.length_c   1.000
_cell.angle_alpha   90.00
_cell.angle_beta   90.00
_cell.angle_gamma   90.00
#
_symmetry.space_group_name_H-M   'P 1'
#
loop_
_entity.id
_entity.type
_entity.pdbx_description
1 polymer ?
#
loop_
_entity_poly.entity_id
_entity_poly.type
_entity_poly.pdbx_seq_one_letter_code
_entity_poly.pdbx_strand_id
1 'polypeptide(L)'
;MQQKRLSWNWVGAGLAGVLLLTGCGSPQKISYAAGNSITSNTNISGYNFLDWQAGMRVLMVYDGAYQKEDCESSMELKGTTAINQCRIVFNDGTIVVWRIVTDDGKSAELIINETSYRIPEAGNLVVIHPENGVIQVQQQQRELTTISFTEKSIDAWLKADPLIAPIVFPKIY
;
A
#
# COMPACT_ATOMS: atom_id res chain seq x y z
N MET A 1 9.45 -41.44 70.57
CA MET A 1 9.70 -42.36 69.42
C MET A 1 9.36 -41.56 68.16
N GLN A 2 10.20 -41.29 67.16
CA GLN A 2 11.52 -41.74 66.76
C GLN A 2 12.41 -40.54 66.38
N GLN A 3 13.71 -40.72 66.53
CA GLN A 3 14.79 -39.86 66.02
C GLN A 3 14.95 -40.01 64.50
N LYS A 4 15.45 -38.96 63.83
CA LYS A 4 16.51 -39.00 62.79
C LYS A 4 17.18 -37.61 62.78
N ARG A 5 18.32 -37.43 63.46
CA ARG A 5 19.72 -37.47 62.96
C ARG A 5 19.93 -36.61 61.70
N LEU A 6 20.56 -35.43 61.80
CA LEU A 6 22.02 -35.14 61.80
C LEU A 6 22.70 -35.32 60.44
N SER A 7 23.06 -34.20 59.78
CA SER A 7 24.44 -33.81 59.39
C SER A 7 24.38 -32.48 58.61
N TRP A 8 24.94 -31.36 59.06
CA TRP A 8 26.35 -30.91 59.08
C TRP A 8 26.96 -30.53 57.73
N ASN A 9 27.22 -29.20 57.61
CA ASN A 9 28.28 -28.45 56.89
C ASN A 9 28.40 -28.64 55.35
N TRP A 10 28.71 -27.66 54.50
CA TRP A 10 29.73 -26.61 54.56
C TRP A 10 29.44 -25.44 53.58
N VAL A 11 30.14 -24.33 53.83
CA VAL A 11 30.43 -23.13 53.04
C VAL A 11 30.45 -23.30 51.51
N GLY A 12 29.86 -22.34 50.79
CA GLY A 12 30.04 -22.16 49.35
C GLY A 12 29.88 -20.69 48.97
N ALA A 13 31.01 -20.03 48.68
CA ALA A 13 31.11 -18.66 48.23
C ALA A 13 30.62 -18.46 46.79
N GLY A 14 30.12 -17.26 46.51
CA GLY A 14 30.16 -16.64 45.19
C GLY A 14 28.98 -16.94 44.27
N LEU A 15 28.29 -15.90 43.81
CA LEU A 15 28.38 -15.44 42.42
C LEU A 15 27.50 -14.22 42.21
N ALA A 16 28.08 -13.23 41.53
CA ALA A 16 27.41 -12.06 40.99
C ALA A 16 26.20 -12.49 40.12
N GLY A 17 25.04 -11.91 40.38
CA GLY A 17 23.79 -12.24 39.70
C GLY A 17 23.14 -11.03 39.05
N VAL A 18 23.62 -10.70 37.85
CA VAL A 18 22.88 -10.19 36.67
C VAL A 18 21.90 -9.03 36.91
N LEU A 19 22.32 -7.82 36.47
CA LEU A 19 21.40 -6.75 36.07
C LEU A 19 20.52 -7.26 34.90
N LEU A 20 19.25 -7.53 35.16
CA LEU A 20 18.24 -7.60 34.11
C LEU A 20 17.86 -6.18 33.72
N LEU A 21 18.62 -5.60 32.79
CA LEU A 21 18.14 -4.49 31.97
C LEU A 21 17.05 -5.05 31.06
N THR A 22 15.81 -5.12 31.57
CA THR A 22 14.63 -5.26 30.72
C THR A 22 14.51 -3.95 29.94
N GLY A 23 15.23 -3.87 28.83
CA GLY A 23 14.99 -2.86 27.80
C GLY A 23 13.53 -3.01 27.37
N CYS A 24 12.69 -2.12 27.86
CA CYS A 24 11.38 -1.85 27.29
C CYS A 24 11.63 -1.19 25.93
N GLY A 25 12.05 -1.98 24.94
CA GLY A 25 11.99 -1.59 23.55
C GLY A 25 10.52 -1.60 23.17
N SER A 26 9.87 -0.44 23.22
CA SER A 26 8.55 -0.28 22.63
C SER A 26 8.60 -0.82 21.20
N PRO A 27 7.73 -1.77 20.80
CA PRO A 27 7.76 -2.35 19.47
C PRO A 27 7.73 -1.19 18.46
N GLN A 28 8.70 -1.18 17.54
CA GLN A 28 8.70 -0.21 16.46
C GLN A 28 7.36 -0.36 15.73
N LYS A 29 6.57 0.72 15.67
CA LYS A 29 5.37 0.76 14.85
C LYS A 29 5.82 0.55 13.40
N ILE A 30 5.47 -0.58 12.81
CA ILE A 30 5.69 -0.82 11.38
C ILE A 30 4.79 0.18 10.64
N SER A 31 5.37 0.99 9.77
CA SER A 31 4.60 1.84 8.88
C SER A 31 4.08 0.99 7.73
N TYR A 32 2.77 0.90 7.59
CA TYR A 32 2.10 0.21 6.47
C TYR A 32 1.70 1.17 5.35
N ALA A 33 2.27 2.38 5.32
CA ALA A 33 2.05 3.32 4.22
C ALA A 33 2.64 2.79 2.92
N ALA A 34 2.13 3.31 1.79
CA ALA A 34 2.77 3.02 0.50
C ALA A 34 4.22 3.48 0.63
N GLY A 35 5.14 2.54 0.44
CA GLY A 35 6.56 2.82 0.59
C GLY A 35 7.03 3.76 -0.50
N ASN A 36 6.44 3.65 -1.69
CA ASN A 36 6.73 4.48 -2.85
C ASN A 36 5.48 4.68 -3.74
N SER A 37 5.43 5.79 -4.48
CA SER A 37 4.48 6.01 -5.59
C SER A 37 5.21 6.53 -6.83
N ILE A 38 4.78 6.09 -8.02
CA ILE A 38 5.15 6.69 -9.31
C ILE A 38 3.86 7.09 -10.01
N THR A 39 3.74 8.39 -10.29
CA THR A 39 2.63 8.96 -11.05
C THR A 39 3.14 9.48 -12.38
N SER A 40 2.45 9.17 -13.47
CA SER A 40 2.70 9.77 -14.78
C SER A 40 1.38 10.05 -15.49
N ASN A 41 1.25 11.26 -16.03
CA ASN A 41 0.05 11.71 -16.71
C ASN A 41 0.41 12.23 -18.11
N THR A 42 -0.44 11.89 -19.06
CA THR A 42 -0.47 12.42 -20.42
C THR A 42 -1.65 13.39 -20.56
N ASN A 43 -1.88 13.94 -21.75
CA ASN A 43 -3.00 14.86 -21.99
C ASN A 43 -4.38 14.16 -22.03
N ILE A 44 -4.41 12.84 -21.97
CA ILE A 44 -5.60 12.02 -22.24
C ILE A 44 -5.78 10.87 -21.25
N SER A 45 -4.77 10.58 -20.44
CA SER A 45 -4.80 9.51 -19.44
C SER A 45 -3.71 9.73 -18.39
N GLY A 46 -3.79 9.04 -17.27
CA GLY A 46 -2.71 8.97 -16.30
C GLY A 46 -2.64 7.63 -15.60
N TYR A 47 -1.60 7.43 -14.79
CA TYR A 47 -1.54 6.30 -13.88
C TYR A 47 -0.83 6.65 -12.57
N ASN A 48 -1.18 5.89 -11.53
CA ASN A 48 -0.47 5.83 -10.27
C ASN A 48 -0.08 4.39 -9.96
N PHE A 49 1.21 4.13 -9.80
CA PHE A 49 1.73 2.85 -9.36
C PHE A 49 2.19 2.95 -7.90
N LEU A 50 1.52 2.21 -7.03
CA LEU A 50 1.74 2.21 -5.60
C LEU A 50 2.34 0.86 -5.16
N ASP A 51 3.42 0.91 -4.37
CA ASP A 51 4.15 -0.28 -3.89
C ASP A 51 4.34 -0.21 -2.38
N TRP A 52 3.85 -1.22 -1.68
CA TRP A 52 3.99 -1.39 -0.23
C TRP A 52 5.11 -2.35 0.09
N GLN A 53 5.85 -2.06 1.17
CA GLN A 53 6.95 -2.91 1.62
C GLN A 53 6.50 -4.33 1.99
N ALA A 54 5.25 -4.50 2.42
CA ALA A 54 4.69 -5.81 2.76
C ALA A 54 4.19 -6.62 1.54
N GLY A 55 4.29 -6.07 0.32
CA GLY A 55 4.11 -6.81 -0.93
C GLY A 55 2.88 -6.43 -1.75
N MET A 56 1.95 -5.62 -1.22
CA MET A 56 0.82 -5.14 -2.01
C MET A 56 1.28 -4.18 -3.11
N ARG A 57 0.74 -4.35 -4.31
CA ARG A 57 0.93 -3.44 -5.44
C ARG A 57 -0.40 -3.07 -6.06
N VAL A 58 -0.57 -1.78 -6.35
CA VAL A 58 -1.77 -1.28 -7.01
C VAL A 58 -1.36 -0.41 -8.18
N LEU A 59 -1.90 -0.72 -9.35
CA LEU A 59 -1.78 0.12 -10.54
C LEU A 59 -3.15 0.74 -10.81
N MET A 60 -3.27 2.04 -10.58
CA MET A 60 -4.45 2.81 -10.95
C MET A 60 -4.22 3.47 -12.29
N VAL A 61 -5.14 3.28 -13.22
CA VAL A 61 -5.17 3.95 -14.53
C VAL A 61 -6.36 4.90 -14.54
N TYR A 62 -6.10 6.15 -14.90
CA TYR A 62 -7.10 7.21 -14.99
C TYR A 62 -7.37 7.48 -16.47
N ASP A 63 -8.48 6.97 -16.98
CA ASP A 63 -8.90 7.18 -18.36
C ASP A 63 -9.54 8.56 -18.51
N GLY A 64 -8.92 9.45 -19.31
CA GLY A 64 -9.39 10.82 -19.49
C GLY A 64 -8.87 11.83 -18.46
N ALA A 65 -7.87 11.49 -17.64
CA ALA A 65 -7.23 12.45 -16.76
C ALA A 65 -6.19 13.31 -17.50
N TYR A 66 -6.14 14.60 -17.20
CA TYR A 66 -5.22 15.56 -17.85
C TYR A 66 -4.38 16.39 -16.87
N GLN A 67 -4.65 16.29 -15.57
CA GLN A 67 -3.87 16.96 -14.53
C GLN A 67 -3.15 15.95 -13.68
N LYS A 68 -1.96 16.32 -13.18
CA LYS A 68 -1.25 15.56 -12.14
C LYS A 68 -2.16 15.40 -10.92
N GLU A 69 -2.12 14.23 -10.31
CA GLU A 69 -2.78 13.97 -9.04
C GLU A 69 -2.24 14.91 -7.95
N ASP A 70 -3.14 15.35 -7.07
CA ASP A 70 -2.81 16.03 -5.83
C ASP A 70 -3.00 15.04 -4.68
N CYS A 71 -1.91 14.70 -3.99
CA CYS A 71 -1.86 13.58 -3.08
C CYS A 71 -1.41 13.99 -1.68
N GLU A 72 -2.10 13.46 -0.68
CA GLU A 72 -1.78 13.55 0.74
C GLU A 72 -1.65 12.15 1.32
N SER A 73 -0.52 11.87 1.99
CA SER A 73 -0.33 10.62 2.74
C SER A 73 -0.36 10.93 4.23
N SER A 74 -1.10 10.13 5.00
CA SER A 74 -1.17 10.25 6.44
C SER A 74 -1.14 8.88 7.14
N MET A 75 -0.82 8.89 8.43
CA MET A 75 -0.90 7.72 9.30
C MET A 75 -1.82 8.03 10.46
N GLU A 76 -2.74 7.13 10.80
CA GLU A 76 -3.55 7.32 11.99
C GLU A 76 -2.70 7.15 13.26
N LEU A 77 -2.92 8.02 14.25
CA LEU A 77 -2.17 8.08 15.52
C LEU A 77 -2.20 6.77 16.32
N LYS A 78 -3.20 5.90 16.09
CA LYS A 78 -3.29 4.55 16.70
C LYS A 78 -2.39 3.49 16.04
N GLY A 79 -1.73 3.82 14.93
CA GLY A 79 -0.38 3.33 14.65
C GLY A 79 -0.23 2.07 13.78
N THR A 80 -1.25 1.64 13.05
CA THR A 80 -1.12 0.57 12.04
C THR A 80 -1.84 0.90 10.73
N THR A 81 -2.85 1.77 10.76
CA THR A 81 -3.57 2.12 9.54
C THR A 81 -2.84 3.21 8.76
N ALA A 82 -2.49 2.90 7.52
CA ALA A 82 -1.93 3.87 6.60
C ALA A 82 -2.95 4.28 5.55
N ILE A 83 -2.93 5.57 5.22
CA ILE A 83 -3.86 6.20 4.31
C ILE A 83 -3.07 6.97 3.26
N ASN A 84 -3.23 6.61 1.99
CA ASN A 84 -2.89 7.52 0.88
C ASN A 84 -4.18 8.02 0.28
N GLN A 85 -4.33 9.33 0.18
CA GLN A 85 -5.50 9.98 -0.38
C GLN A 85 -5.04 10.88 -1.53
N CYS A 86 -5.68 10.78 -2.68
CA CYS A 86 -5.42 11.71 -3.77
C CYS A 86 -6.70 12.21 -4.41
N ARG A 87 -6.56 13.34 -5.07
CA ARG A 87 -7.57 14.00 -5.88
C ARG A 87 -7.04 14.11 -7.31
N ILE A 88 -7.88 13.77 -8.28
CA ILE A 88 -7.58 13.88 -9.71
C ILE A 88 -8.76 14.48 -10.48
N VAL A 89 -8.44 15.27 -11.52
CA VAL A 89 -9.42 15.97 -12.35
C VAL A 89 -9.38 15.40 -13.77
N PHE A 90 -10.55 15.08 -14.29
CA PHE A 90 -10.75 14.47 -15.62
C PHE A 90 -11.26 15.48 -16.65
N ASN A 91 -11.10 15.15 -17.93
CA ASN A 91 -11.41 16.00 -19.08
C ASN A 91 -12.87 16.46 -19.14
N ASP A 92 -13.79 15.66 -18.60
CA ASP A 92 -15.22 16.00 -18.50
C ASP A 92 -15.53 16.95 -17.33
N GLY A 93 -14.51 17.36 -16.56
CA GLY A 93 -14.62 18.17 -15.35
C GLY A 93 -14.89 17.35 -14.09
N THR A 94 -15.06 16.04 -14.19
CA THR A 94 -15.28 15.16 -13.04
C THR A 94 -14.06 15.18 -12.12
N ILE A 95 -14.31 15.30 -10.82
CA ILE A 95 -13.30 15.22 -9.77
C ILE A 95 -13.48 13.89 -9.08
N VAL A 96 -12.40 13.10 -9.05
CA VAL A 96 -12.35 11.85 -8.29
C VAL A 96 -11.43 12.05 -7.11
N VAL A 97 -11.95 11.74 -5.93
CA VAL A 97 -11.16 11.58 -4.70
C VAL A 97 -11.10 10.09 -4.41
N TRP A 98 -9.90 9.58 -4.25
CA TRP A 98 -9.69 8.21 -3.81
C TRP A 98 -8.80 8.16 -2.58
N ARG A 99 -9.03 7.17 -1.74
CA ARG A 99 -8.14 6.83 -0.62
C ARG A 99 -7.92 5.33 -0.57
N ILE A 100 -6.70 4.91 -0.27
CA ILE A 100 -6.41 3.51 0.01
C ILE A 100 -6.01 3.36 1.47
N VAL A 101 -6.66 2.43 2.15
CA VAL A 101 -6.54 2.18 3.58
C VAL A 101 -6.06 0.75 3.79
N THR A 102 -4.96 0.58 4.51
CA THR A 102 -4.40 -0.74 4.83
C THR A 102 -3.87 -0.78 6.26
N ASP A 103 -4.00 -1.93 6.91
CA ASP A 103 -3.49 -2.24 8.24
C ASP A 103 -2.31 -3.21 8.23
N ASP A 104 -2.08 -3.92 7.12
CA ASP A 104 -1.06 -4.95 6.97
C ASP A 104 -0.08 -4.71 5.81
N GLY A 105 -0.38 -3.75 4.93
CA GLY A 105 0.37 -3.46 3.70
C GLY A 105 0.34 -4.59 2.66
N LYS A 106 -0.54 -5.59 2.83
CA LYS A 106 -0.74 -6.74 1.94
C LYS A 106 -2.09 -6.64 1.26
N SER A 107 -3.13 -6.25 1.99
CA SER A 107 -4.46 -6.02 1.45
C SER A 107 -4.93 -4.61 1.80
N ALA A 108 -5.94 -4.12 1.09
CA ALA A 108 -6.45 -2.78 1.36
C ALA A 108 -7.91 -2.62 1.00
N GLU A 109 -8.47 -1.54 1.51
CA GLU A 109 -9.72 -0.96 1.06
C GLU A 109 -9.39 0.27 0.21
N LEU A 110 -9.71 0.22 -1.07
CA LEU A 110 -9.70 1.37 -1.97
C LEU A 110 -11.08 2.00 -1.97
N ILE A 111 -11.16 3.28 -1.62
CA ILE A 111 -12.42 4.02 -1.53
C ILE A 111 -12.37 5.13 -2.56
N ILE A 112 -13.27 5.12 -3.53
CA ILE A 112 -13.38 6.10 -4.63
C ILE A 112 -14.74 6.79 -4.49
N ASN A 113 -14.74 8.11 -4.24
CA ASN A 113 -15.96 8.90 -3.99
C ASN A 113 -16.96 8.15 -3.08
N GLU A 114 -16.49 7.72 -1.91
CA GLU A 114 -17.25 6.99 -0.88
C GLU A 114 -17.59 5.53 -1.19
N THR A 115 -17.38 5.06 -2.42
CA THR A 115 -17.59 3.64 -2.78
C THR A 115 -16.35 2.83 -2.45
N SER A 116 -16.53 1.72 -1.72
CA SER A 116 -15.46 0.84 -1.27
C SER A 116 -15.23 -0.33 -2.20
N TYR A 117 -13.95 -0.62 -2.45
CA TYR A 117 -13.46 -1.70 -3.28
C TYR A 117 -12.34 -2.45 -2.55
N ARG A 118 -12.42 -3.77 -2.54
CA ARG A 118 -11.39 -4.60 -1.89
C ARG A 118 -10.16 -4.75 -2.80
N ILE A 119 -8.98 -4.61 -2.23
CA ILE A 119 -7.69 -4.89 -2.88
C ILE A 119 -7.09 -6.15 -2.23
N PRO A 120 -6.95 -7.26 -2.98
CA PRO A 120 -6.37 -8.50 -2.48
C PRO A 120 -4.83 -8.47 -2.52
N GLU A 121 -4.20 -9.45 -1.85
CA GLU A 121 -2.74 -9.53 -1.69
C GLU A 121 -1.94 -9.65 -2.99
N ALA A 122 -2.49 -10.27 -4.02
CA ALA A 122 -1.78 -10.54 -5.27
C ALA A 122 -1.68 -9.31 -6.20
N GLY A 123 -2.00 -8.11 -5.70
CA GLY A 123 -2.00 -6.84 -6.43
C GLY A 123 -3.26 -6.64 -7.28
N ASN A 124 -3.53 -5.41 -7.70
CA ASN A 124 -4.76 -5.09 -8.44
C ASN A 124 -4.52 -3.99 -9.45
N LEU A 125 -5.07 -4.17 -10.65
CA LEU A 125 -5.21 -3.12 -11.65
C LEU A 125 -6.60 -2.50 -11.48
N VAL A 126 -6.65 -1.19 -11.29
CA VAL A 126 -7.90 -0.44 -11.16
C VAL A 126 -7.96 0.59 -12.27
N VAL A 127 -8.98 0.52 -13.11
CA VAL A 127 -9.25 1.53 -14.15
C VAL A 127 -10.39 2.41 -13.67
N ILE A 128 -10.17 3.71 -13.65
CA ILE A 128 -11.15 4.73 -13.29
C ILE A 128 -11.49 5.51 -14.56
N HIS A 129 -12.76 5.43 -14.95
CA HIS A 129 -13.30 6.09 -16.14
C HIS A 129 -14.57 6.85 -15.74
N PRO A 130 -14.52 8.18 -15.59
CA PRO A 130 -15.72 8.98 -15.46
C PRO A 130 -16.36 9.20 -16.82
N GLU A 131 -17.68 9.01 -16.88
CA GLU A 131 -18.50 9.26 -18.05
C GLU A 131 -19.76 10.01 -17.63
N ASN A 132 -19.92 11.24 -18.12
CA ASN A 132 -21.08 12.10 -17.82
C ASN A 132 -21.32 12.29 -16.31
N GLY A 133 -20.25 12.47 -15.54
CA GLY A 133 -20.31 12.60 -14.07
C GLY A 133 -20.55 11.31 -13.31
N VAL A 134 -20.68 10.17 -14.00
CA VAL A 134 -20.77 8.84 -13.38
C VAL A 134 -19.39 8.19 -13.40
N ILE A 135 -18.89 7.79 -12.23
CA ILE A 135 -17.58 7.14 -12.12
C ILE A 135 -17.74 5.64 -12.33
N GLN A 136 -17.12 5.12 -13.38
CA GLN A 136 -17.00 3.70 -13.63
C GLN A 136 -15.65 3.22 -13.09
N VAL A 137 -15.68 2.18 -12.27
CA VAL A 137 -14.47 1.56 -11.72
C VAL A 137 -14.43 0.11 -12.16
N GLN A 138 -13.33 -0.28 -12.79
CA GLN A 138 -13.06 -1.66 -13.17
C GLN A 138 -11.85 -2.18 -12.40
N GLN A 139 -12.03 -3.26 -11.66
CA GLN A 139 -10.93 -3.94 -10.96
C GLN A 139 -10.56 -5.23 -11.71
N GLN A 140 -9.27 -5.46 -11.87
CA GLN A 140 -8.75 -6.66 -12.50
C GLN A 140 -7.58 -7.20 -11.70
N GLN A 141 -7.70 -8.46 -11.28
CA GLN A 141 -6.58 -9.18 -10.72
C GLN A 141 -5.47 -9.29 -11.77
N ARG A 142 -4.30 -8.75 -11.43
CA ARG A 142 -3.12 -8.72 -12.29
C ARG A 142 -1.87 -9.03 -11.47
N GLU A 143 -0.95 -9.75 -12.08
CA GLU A 143 0.35 -10.02 -11.48
C GLU A 143 1.26 -8.80 -11.67
N LEU A 144 1.37 -7.97 -10.62
CA LEU A 144 2.12 -6.72 -10.65
C LEU A 144 3.53 -6.85 -10.05
N THR A 145 3.90 -8.01 -9.48
CA THR A 145 5.23 -8.19 -8.86
C THR A 145 6.37 -8.23 -9.88
N THR A 146 6.05 -8.51 -11.14
CA THR A 146 7.02 -8.55 -12.26
C THR A 146 7.43 -7.16 -12.74
N ILE A 147 6.67 -6.13 -12.40
CA ILE A 147 6.95 -4.74 -12.81
C ILE A 147 8.04 -4.19 -11.88
N SER A 148 9.14 -3.69 -12.44
CA SER A 148 10.13 -2.96 -11.65
C SER A 148 9.59 -1.58 -11.31
N PHE A 149 9.90 -1.06 -10.12
CA PHE A 149 9.42 0.24 -9.65
C PHE A 149 10.14 1.41 -10.34
N THR A 150 9.93 1.56 -11.65
CA THR A 150 10.51 2.60 -12.52
C THR A 150 9.48 2.97 -13.59
N GLU A 151 9.40 4.25 -13.96
CA GLU A 151 8.47 4.73 -15.00
C GLU A 151 8.61 3.94 -16.30
N LYS A 152 9.85 3.69 -16.75
CA LYS A 152 10.14 2.90 -17.97
C LYS A 152 9.54 1.49 -17.92
N SER A 153 9.62 0.80 -16.77
CA SER A 153 9.08 -0.55 -16.63
C SER A 153 7.55 -0.54 -16.58
N ILE A 154 6.96 0.45 -15.94
CA ILE A 154 5.50 0.60 -15.86
C ILE A 154 4.95 0.92 -17.24
N ASP A 155 5.55 1.87 -17.96
CA ASP A 155 5.20 2.20 -19.34
C ASP A 155 5.32 0.99 -20.29
N ALA A 156 6.39 0.20 -20.16
CA ALA A 156 6.55 -1.00 -20.96
C ALA A 156 5.45 -2.03 -20.69
N TRP A 157 5.05 -2.19 -19.43
CA TRP A 157 3.95 -3.07 -19.04
C TRP A 157 2.61 -2.57 -19.57
N LEU A 158 2.31 -1.27 -19.39
CA LEU A 158 1.08 -0.63 -19.89
C LEU A 158 0.96 -0.71 -21.42
N LYS A 159 2.07 -0.58 -22.16
CA LYS A 159 2.11 -0.75 -23.63
C LYS A 159 1.88 -2.19 -24.07
N ALA A 160 2.26 -3.16 -23.24
CA ALA A 160 2.14 -4.58 -23.55
C ALA A 160 0.75 -5.15 -23.18
N ASP A 161 0.04 -4.56 -22.21
CA ASP A 161 -1.29 -5.01 -21.82
C ASP A 161 -2.33 -4.58 -22.88
N PRO A 162 -3.01 -5.53 -23.57
CA PRO A 162 -3.91 -5.20 -24.67
C PRO A 162 -5.19 -4.50 -24.24
N LEU A 163 -5.58 -4.57 -22.96
CA LEU A 163 -6.75 -3.87 -22.44
C LEU A 163 -6.41 -2.44 -22.03
N ILE A 164 -5.17 -2.21 -21.58
CA ILE A 164 -4.75 -0.91 -21.04
C ILE A 164 -4.01 -0.05 -22.06
N ALA A 165 -3.26 -0.66 -22.98
CA ALA A 165 -2.54 0.08 -24.02
C ALA A 165 -3.45 1.02 -24.83
N PRO A 166 -4.69 0.65 -25.24
CA PRO A 166 -5.58 1.57 -25.96
C PRO A 166 -6.04 2.78 -25.13
N ILE A 167 -6.07 2.65 -23.80
CA ILE A 167 -6.47 3.71 -22.87
C ILE A 167 -5.33 4.70 -22.65
N VAL A 168 -4.13 4.18 -22.37
CA VAL A 168 -2.97 5.01 -22.01
C VAL A 168 -2.20 5.51 -23.24
N PHE A 169 -2.21 4.73 -24.32
CA PHE A 169 -1.49 5.03 -25.57
C PHE A 169 -2.42 4.88 -26.78
N PRO A 170 -3.53 5.63 -26.85
CA PRO A 170 -4.43 5.54 -28.00
C PRO A 170 -3.70 5.94 -29.27
N LYS A 171 -4.04 5.24 -30.34
CA LYS A 171 -3.56 5.59 -31.68
C LYS A 171 -4.29 6.86 -32.11
N ILE A 172 -3.54 7.95 -32.26
CA ILE A 172 -4.01 9.16 -32.92
C ILE A 172 -3.93 8.87 -34.43
N TYR A 173 -5.08 8.72 -35.07
CA TYR A 173 -5.21 8.55 -36.52
C TYR A 173 -5.38 9.90 -37.21
#